data_AF-A0A835UBH7-F1
#
_entry.id   AF-A0A835UBH7-F1
#
_cell.length_a   1.000
_cell.length_b   1.000
_cell.length_c   1.000
_cell.angle_alpha   90.00
_cell.angle_beta   90.00
_cell.angle_gamma   90.00
#
_symmetry.space_group_name_H-M   'P 1'
#
loop_
_entity.id
_entity.type
_entity.pdbx_description
1 polymer ?
#
loop_
_entity_poly.entity_id
_entity_poly.type
_entity_poly.pdbx_seq_one_letter_code
_entity_poly.pdbx_strand_id
1 'polypeptide(L)'
;MFNPSDQQAQELLLQTMVQDLAARLLMEFEKWALSAESSGTILKTPLDSQSRLSSEEVIKAKKRRLARAQKTIGDYCLLAGSPVDANAHFATAIELARLTGDLFWHAGALEGSVCALMVDRMDEKDSLVEEEVKFRYYSVIQLYRRSQLQDNAQRQGIVKEAVDLLMHASDGANSLIDVSDHLVLYVEIARLFGTIGYEHKAAFFSRQVAQLYMQQDNVQSAISAMQVLTLTAKAYHYPKSGQKPGA
;
A
#
# COMPACT_ATOMS: atom_id res chain seq x y z
N MET A 1 -11.99 -46.77 25.69
CA MET A 1 -10.94 -46.32 26.62
C MET A 1 -9.62 -46.78 26.04
N PHE A 2 -8.71 -45.85 25.71
CA PHE A 2 -7.40 -46.19 25.15
C PHE A 2 -6.45 -46.68 26.24
N ASN A 3 -5.57 -47.62 25.89
CA ASN A 3 -4.54 -48.14 26.78
C ASN A 3 -3.41 -47.09 26.89
N PRO A 4 -3.02 -46.63 28.09
CA PRO A 4 -1.99 -45.59 28.28
C PRO A 4 -0.58 -45.98 27.82
N SER A 5 -0.38 -47.22 27.35
CA SER A 5 0.93 -47.73 26.92
C SER A 5 1.30 -47.42 25.47
N ASP A 6 0.41 -46.83 24.67
CA ASP A 6 0.61 -46.63 23.24
C ASP A 6 0.56 -45.13 22.86
N GLN A 7 1.53 -44.38 23.38
CA GLN A 7 1.65 -42.94 23.20
C GLN A 7 1.72 -42.55 21.71
N GLN A 8 2.37 -43.37 20.88
CA GLN A 8 2.44 -43.15 19.42
C GLN A 8 1.05 -43.23 18.76
N ALA A 9 0.21 -44.17 19.18
CA ALA A 9 -1.16 -44.28 18.66
C ALA A 9 -2.03 -43.07 19.08
N GLN A 10 -1.81 -42.54 20.29
CA GLN A 10 -2.49 -41.32 20.76
C GLN A 10 -2.04 -40.07 20.02
N GLU A 11 -0.73 -39.92 19.78
CA GLU A 11 -0.15 -38.81 19.02
C GLU A 11 -0.66 -38.83 17.57
N LEU A 12 -0.64 -39.99 16.92
CA LEU A 12 -1.17 -40.15 15.56
C LEU A 12 -2.65 -39.78 15.48
N LEU A 13 -3.46 -40.27 16.42
CA LEU A 13 -4.89 -39.94 16.47
C LEU A 13 -5.12 -38.43 16.65
N LEU A 14 -4.39 -37.80 17.58
CA LEU A 14 -4.49 -36.36 17.80
C LEU A 14 -4.10 -35.59 16.55
N GLN A 15 -3.02 -36.00 15.87
CA GLN A 15 -2.56 -35.40 14.63
C GLN A 15 -3.61 -35.51 13.53
N THR A 16 -4.20 -36.70 13.33
CA THR A 16 -5.29 -36.89 12.36
C THR A 16 -6.50 -36.03 12.70
N MET A 17 -6.91 -35.95 13.96
CA MET A 17 -8.05 -35.12 14.39
C MET A 17 -7.80 -33.63 14.15
N VAL A 18 -6.58 -33.14 14.40
CA VAL A 18 -6.19 -31.75 14.16
C VAL A 18 -6.16 -31.45 12.66
N GLN A 19 -5.61 -32.35 11.84
CA GLN A 19 -5.60 -32.21 10.38
C GLN A 19 -7.01 -32.20 9.80
N ASP A 20 -7.90 -33.09 10.27
CA ASP A 20 -9.32 -33.13 9.89
C ASP A 20 -10.05 -31.82 10.22
N LEU A 21 -9.80 -31.27 11.41
CA LEU A 21 -10.36 -29.97 11.83
C LEU A 21 -9.83 -28.84 10.94
N ALA A 22 -8.52 -28.81 10.68
CA ALA A 22 -7.89 -27.81 9.85
C ALA A 22 -8.44 -27.84 8.42
N ALA A 23 -8.57 -29.02 7.83
CA ALA A 23 -9.15 -29.19 6.50
C ALA A 23 -10.59 -28.63 6.42
N ARG A 24 -11.43 -28.91 7.44
CA ARG A 24 -12.80 -28.40 7.51
C ARG A 24 -12.86 -26.88 7.65
N LEU A 25 -11.99 -26.30 8.48
CA LEU A 25 -11.86 -24.85 8.63
C LEU A 25 -11.40 -24.20 7.32
N LEU A 26 -10.43 -24.79 6.62
CA LEU A 26 -9.94 -24.31 5.34
C LEU A 26 -11.02 -24.36 4.26
N MET A 27 -11.78 -25.46 4.18
CA MET A 27 -12.88 -25.58 3.22
C MET A 27 -13.98 -24.53 3.45
N GLU A 28 -14.38 -24.29 4.71
CA GLU A 28 -15.38 -23.24 5.00
C GLU A 28 -14.81 -21.83 4.79
N PHE A 29 -13.54 -21.60 5.10
CA PHE A 29 -12.86 -20.34 4.81
C PHE A 29 -12.78 -20.07 3.31
N GLU A 30 -12.41 -21.06 2.48
CA GLU A 30 -12.35 -20.93 1.03
C GLU A 30 -13.73 -20.58 0.45
N LYS A 31 -14.78 -21.31 0.87
CA LYS A 31 -16.17 -20.98 0.47
C LYS A 31 -16.54 -19.56 0.85
N TRP A 32 -16.23 -19.13 2.07
CA TRP A 32 -16.49 -17.77 2.53
C TRP A 32 -15.70 -16.73 1.73
N ALA A 33 -14.40 -16.93 1.53
CA ALA A 33 -13.53 -16.02 0.80
C ALA A 33 -14.00 -15.84 -0.65
N LEU A 34 -14.30 -16.94 -1.35
CA LEU A 34 -14.77 -16.89 -2.74
C LEU A 34 -16.19 -16.31 -2.87
N SER A 35 -17.08 -16.59 -1.90
CA SER A 35 -18.44 -16.04 -1.91
C SER A 35 -18.49 -14.57 -1.54
N ALA A 36 -17.69 -14.11 -0.56
CA ALA A 36 -17.58 -12.71 -0.18
C ALA A 36 -17.08 -11.83 -1.34
N GLU A 37 -16.21 -12.37 -2.20
CA GLU A 37 -15.71 -11.66 -3.38
C GLU A 37 -16.72 -11.48 -4.51
N SER A 38 -17.83 -12.22 -4.51
CA SER A 38 -18.91 -12.08 -5.51
C SER A 38 -19.75 -10.81 -5.32
N SER A 39 -19.79 -10.25 -4.10
CA SER A 39 -20.44 -8.96 -3.83
C SER A 39 -19.53 -7.83 -4.30
N GLY A 40 -19.76 -7.38 -5.53
CA GLY A 40 -19.02 -6.32 -6.22
C GLY A 40 -19.19 -4.92 -5.62
N THR A 41 -19.02 -4.74 -4.31
CA THR A 41 -18.91 -3.43 -3.67
C THR A 41 -17.56 -2.83 -4.02
N ILE A 42 -17.48 -2.27 -5.22
CA ILE A 42 -16.61 -1.12 -5.47
C ILE A 42 -17.24 0.00 -4.65
N LEU A 43 -16.55 0.46 -3.60
CA LEU A 43 -16.88 1.72 -2.95
C LEU A 43 -16.84 2.80 -4.03
N LYS A 44 -18.01 3.22 -4.51
CA LYS A 44 -18.13 4.29 -5.50
C LYS A 44 -18.22 5.60 -4.76
N THR A 45 -17.25 6.45 -4.98
CA THR A 45 -17.35 7.88 -4.72
C THR A 45 -18.13 8.55 -5.87
N PRO A 46 -18.73 9.74 -5.65
CA PRO A 46 -19.35 10.51 -6.72
C PRO A 46 -18.43 10.77 -7.92
N LEU A 47 -17.12 10.86 -7.71
CA LEU A 47 -16.11 10.99 -8.78
C LEU A 47 -16.06 9.77 -9.72
N ASP A 48 -16.28 8.56 -9.19
CA ASP A 48 -16.24 7.30 -9.97
C ASP A 48 -17.39 7.20 -10.99
N SER A 49 -18.43 8.03 -10.85
CA SER A 49 -19.51 8.11 -11.83
C SER A 49 -19.10 8.83 -13.12
N GLN A 50 -18.03 9.63 -13.08
CA GLN A 50 -17.47 10.32 -14.25
C GLN A 50 -16.38 9.50 -14.96
N SER A 51 -15.70 8.58 -14.27
CA SER A 51 -14.77 7.63 -14.86
C SER A 51 -15.50 6.35 -15.29
N ARG A 52 -15.84 6.23 -16.58
CA ARG A 52 -16.24 4.93 -17.14
C ARG A 52 -15.01 4.02 -17.19
N LEU A 53 -14.80 3.22 -16.13
CA LEU A 53 -13.80 2.15 -16.16
C LEU A 53 -14.06 1.26 -17.38
N SER A 54 -13.01 0.97 -18.14
CA SER A 54 -13.14 0.06 -19.28
C SER A 54 -13.47 -1.35 -18.78
N SER A 55 -14.18 -2.14 -19.61
CA SER A 55 -14.49 -3.54 -19.28
C SER A 55 -13.23 -4.35 -18.95
N GLU A 56 -12.09 -4.01 -19.59
CA GLU A 56 -10.80 -4.63 -19.32
C GLU A 56 -10.25 -4.32 -17.92
N GLU A 57 -10.38 -3.08 -17.45
CA GLU A 57 -9.95 -2.69 -16.10
C GLU A 57 -10.77 -3.38 -15.02
N VAL A 58 -12.08 -3.52 -15.24
CA VAL A 58 -12.98 -4.26 -14.35
C VAL A 58 -12.59 -5.75 -14.29
N ILE A 59 -12.31 -6.36 -15.44
CA ILE A 59 -11.84 -7.76 -15.50
C ILE A 59 -10.50 -7.91 -14.77
N LYS A 60 -9.56 -6.99 -15.00
CA LYS A 60 -8.24 -6.98 -14.35
C LYS A 60 -8.38 -6.80 -12.84
N ALA A 61 -9.30 -5.95 -12.38
CA ALA A 61 -9.58 -5.75 -10.96
C ALA A 61 -10.16 -7.02 -10.29
N LYS A 62 -11.10 -7.71 -10.95
CA LYS A 62 -11.62 -9.00 -10.48
C LYS A 62 -10.52 -10.05 -10.37
N LYS A 63 -9.66 -10.17 -11.40
CA LYS A 63 -8.52 -11.09 -11.37
C LYS A 63 -7.52 -10.76 -10.26
N ARG A 64 -7.25 -9.48 -9.97
CA ARG A 64 -6.39 -9.08 -8.84
C ARG A 64 -6.99 -9.52 -7.51
N ARG A 65 -8.28 -9.30 -7.30
CA ARG A 65 -8.96 -9.73 -6.06
C ARG A 65 -8.83 -11.24 -5.87
N LEU A 66 -9.21 -12.02 -6.89
CA LEU A 66 -9.09 -13.46 -6.86
C LEU A 66 -7.65 -13.94 -6.61
N ALA A 67 -6.64 -13.31 -7.22
CA ALA A 67 -5.24 -13.62 -6.97
C ALA A 67 -4.86 -13.46 -5.49
N ARG A 68 -5.34 -12.39 -4.85
CA ARG A 68 -5.06 -12.09 -3.43
C ARG A 68 -5.79 -13.05 -2.50
N ALA A 69 -7.03 -13.43 -2.82
CA ALA A 69 -7.75 -14.47 -2.10
C ALA A 69 -7.02 -15.80 -2.18
N GLN A 70 -6.63 -16.24 -3.38
CA GLN A 70 -5.87 -17.48 -3.58
C GLN A 70 -4.55 -17.48 -2.81
N LYS A 71 -3.79 -16.37 -2.84
CA LYS A 71 -2.58 -16.24 -2.02
C LYS A 71 -2.89 -16.44 -0.54
N THR A 72 -3.93 -15.77 -0.04
CA THR A 72 -4.33 -15.83 1.37
C THR A 72 -4.78 -17.23 1.78
N ILE A 73 -5.54 -17.93 0.94
CA ILE A 73 -5.93 -19.32 1.17
C ILE A 73 -4.67 -20.20 1.23
N GLY A 74 -3.72 -20.01 0.31
CA GLY A 74 -2.43 -20.70 0.34
C GLY A 74 -1.64 -20.48 1.64
N ASP A 75 -1.61 -19.25 2.17
CA ASP A 75 -0.99 -18.97 3.47
C ASP A 75 -1.64 -19.77 4.60
N TYR A 76 -2.98 -19.85 4.62
CA TYR A 76 -3.70 -20.62 5.63
C TYR A 76 -3.48 -22.12 5.48
N CYS A 77 -3.43 -22.66 4.25
CA CYS A 77 -3.06 -24.05 4.00
C CYS A 77 -1.66 -24.36 4.55
N LEU A 78 -0.71 -23.44 4.37
CA LEU A 78 0.64 -23.60 4.90
C LEU A 78 0.66 -23.58 6.44
N LEU A 79 -0.09 -22.66 7.07
CA LEU A 79 -0.25 -22.60 8.53
C LEU A 79 -0.94 -23.84 9.10
N ALA A 80 -1.83 -24.46 8.33
CA ALA A 80 -2.49 -25.72 8.67
C ALA A 80 -1.59 -26.96 8.45
N GLY A 81 -0.37 -26.78 7.95
CA GLY A 81 0.56 -27.88 7.68
C GLY A 81 0.23 -28.67 6.41
N SER A 82 -0.50 -28.09 5.46
CA SER A 82 -0.75 -28.68 4.14
C SER A 82 0.03 -27.94 3.04
N PRO A 83 1.34 -28.25 2.84
CA PRO A 83 2.17 -27.58 1.84
C PRO A 83 1.71 -27.90 0.40
N VAL A 84 1.15 -29.09 0.16
CA VAL A 84 0.65 -29.51 -1.16
C VAL A 84 -0.54 -28.65 -1.59
N ASP A 85 -1.53 -28.48 -0.71
CA ASP A 85 -2.69 -27.63 -0.99
C ASP A 85 -2.28 -26.15 -1.11
N ALA A 86 -1.37 -25.70 -0.23
CA ALA A 86 -0.83 -24.35 -0.28
C ALA A 86 -0.21 -24.04 -1.65
N ASN A 87 0.59 -24.97 -2.18
CA ASN A 87 1.26 -24.79 -3.45
C ASN A 87 0.29 -24.70 -4.64
N ALA A 88 -0.84 -25.42 -4.61
CA ALA A 88 -1.88 -25.31 -5.63
C ALA A 88 -2.54 -23.91 -5.65
N HIS A 89 -2.82 -23.36 -4.47
CA HIS A 89 -3.34 -22.00 -4.32
C HIS A 89 -2.32 -20.93 -4.72
N PHE A 90 -1.05 -21.09 -4.33
CA PHE A 90 0.03 -20.18 -4.74
C PHE A 90 0.25 -20.20 -6.25
N ALA A 91 0.22 -21.36 -6.92
CA ALA A 91 0.34 -21.46 -8.37
C ALA A 91 -0.76 -20.65 -9.08
N THR A 92 -2.01 -20.78 -8.61
CA THR A 92 -3.14 -19.99 -9.13
C THR A 92 -2.94 -18.49 -8.89
N ALA A 93 -2.51 -18.10 -7.69
CA ALA A 93 -2.25 -16.71 -7.33
C ALA A 93 -1.13 -16.09 -8.19
N ILE A 94 -0.03 -16.82 -8.42
CA ILE A 94 1.11 -16.40 -9.25
C ILE A 94 0.64 -16.09 -10.67
N GLU A 95 -0.13 -16.99 -11.29
CA GLU A 95 -0.58 -16.80 -12.67
C GLU A 95 -1.55 -15.62 -12.80
N LEU A 96 -2.50 -15.48 -11.88
CA LEU A 96 -3.43 -14.35 -11.88
C LEU A 96 -2.73 -13.01 -11.60
N ALA A 97 -1.77 -12.97 -10.67
CA ALA A 97 -1.01 -11.78 -10.34
C ALA A 97 -0.09 -11.35 -11.51
N ARG A 98 0.50 -12.32 -12.22
CA ARG A 98 1.30 -12.09 -13.42
C ARG A 98 0.48 -11.43 -14.53
N LEU A 99 -0.73 -11.93 -14.80
CA LEU A 99 -1.63 -11.38 -15.82
C LEU A 99 -2.17 -9.99 -15.49
N THR A 100 -2.21 -9.64 -14.21
CA THR A 100 -2.74 -8.36 -13.75
C THR A 100 -1.67 -7.32 -13.44
N GLY A 101 -0.39 -7.70 -13.52
CA GLY A 101 0.73 -6.83 -13.16
C GLY A 101 0.73 -6.43 -11.69
N ASP A 102 0.13 -7.23 -10.81
CA ASP A 102 0.11 -6.98 -9.37
C ASP A 102 1.41 -7.48 -8.74
N LEU A 103 2.50 -6.72 -8.95
CA LEU A 103 3.87 -7.16 -8.70
C LEU A 103 4.12 -7.54 -7.24
N PHE A 104 3.56 -6.77 -6.29
CA PHE A 104 3.68 -7.05 -4.86
C PHE A 104 3.08 -8.40 -4.49
N TRP A 105 1.86 -8.66 -4.95
CA TRP A 105 1.16 -9.91 -4.66
C TRP A 105 1.71 -11.10 -5.44
N HIS A 106 2.25 -10.86 -6.64
CA HIS A 106 3.00 -11.86 -7.38
C HIS A 106 4.26 -12.29 -6.60
N ALA A 107 5.02 -11.33 -6.07
CA ALA A 107 6.19 -11.62 -5.24
C ALA A 107 5.82 -12.44 -4.00
N GLY A 108 4.77 -12.02 -3.28
CA GLY A 108 4.32 -12.72 -2.07
C GLY A 108 3.75 -14.12 -2.31
N ALA A 109 3.07 -14.35 -3.45
CA ALA A 109 2.61 -15.69 -3.81
C ALA A 109 3.77 -16.60 -4.21
N LEU A 110 4.76 -16.07 -4.93
CA LEU A 110 5.98 -16.80 -5.27
C LEU A 110 6.77 -17.17 -4.01
N GLU A 111 6.96 -16.23 -3.09
CA GLU A 111 7.58 -16.49 -1.77
C GLU A 111 6.84 -17.59 -1.00
N GLY A 112 5.51 -17.51 -0.92
CA GLY A 112 4.68 -18.56 -0.33
C GLY A 112 4.90 -19.93 -0.98
N SER A 113 4.99 -20.01 -2.31
CA SER A 113 5.29 -21.26 -3.01
C SER A 113 6.66 -21.85 -2.66
N VAL A 114 7.67 -20.99 -2.43
CA VAL A 114 9.00 -21.44 -2.01
C VAL A 114 8.95 -21.98 -0.58
N CYS A 115 8.23 -21.31 0.31
CA CYS A 115 8.00 -21.80 1.68
C CYS A 115 7.29 -23.16 1.68
N ALA A 116 6.26 -23.33 0.85
CA ALA A 116 5.55 -24.60 0.70
C ALA A 116 6.48 -25.73 0.22
N LEU A 117 7.32 -25.45 -0.80
CA LEU A 117 8.33 -26.39 -1.30
C LEU A 117 9.33 -26.81 -0.20
N MET A 118 9.78 -25.86 0.61
CA MET A 118 10.71 -26.13 1.71
C MET A 118 10.06 -26.96 2.82
N VAL A 119 8.80 -26.68 3.15
CA VAL A 119 8.03 -27.43 4.16
C VAL A 119 7.78 -28.87 3.71
N ASP A 120 7.42 -29.06 2.43
CA ASP A 120 7.16 -30.38 1.84
C ASP A 120 8.40 -31.30 1.84
N ARG A 121 9.61 -30.71 1.77
CA ARG A 121 10.88 -31.45 1.65
C ARG A 121 11.85 -31.24 2.82
N MET A 122 11.36 -30.86 4.00
CA MET A 122 12.24 -30.48 5.14
C MET A 122 13.25 -31.56 5.54
N ASP A 123 12.91 -32.84 5.38
CA ASP A 123 13.77 -33.96 5.79
C ASP A 123 14.79 -34.37 4.71
N GLU A 124 14.71 -33.79 3.51
CA GLU A 124 15.57 -34.12 2.37
C GLU A 124 16.59 -33.00 2.14
N LYS A 125 17.86 -33.24 2.48
CA LYS A 125 18.97 -32.37 2.06
C LYS A 125 19.31 -32.62 0.59
N ASP A 126 18.50 -32.06 -0.30
CA ASP A 126 18.71 -32.09 -1.74
C ASP A 126 19.33 -30.77 -2.22
N SER A 127 20.55 -30.86 -2.77
CA SER A 127 21.27 -29.71 -3.33
C SER A 127 20.50 -29.04 -4.49
N LEU A 128 19.72 -29.81 -5.25
CA LEU A 128 18.90 -29.27 -6.34
C LEU A 128 17.73 -28.42 -5.81
N VAL A 129 17.15 -28.81 -4.67
CA VAL A 129 16.11 -28.02 -4.00
C VAL A 129 16.69 -26.70 -3.50
N GLU A 130 17.90 -26.71 -2.94
CA GLU A 130 18.57 -25.48 -2.52
C GLU A 130 18.83 -24.51 -3.69
N GLU A 131 19.24 -25.03 -4.85
CA GLU A 131 19.46 -24.22 -6.06
C GLU A 131 18.15 -23.62 -6.59
N GLU A 132 17.09 -24.43 -6.65
CA GLU A 132 15.76 -23.98 -7.07
C GLU A 132 15.21 -22.89 -6.13
N VAL A 133 15.37 -23.08 -4.82
CA VAL A 133 14.96 -22.10 -3.79
C VAL A 133 15.71 -20.79 -3.97
N LYS A 134 17.04 -20.83 -4.16
CA LYS A 134 17.86 -19.64 -4.42
C LYS A 134 17.39 -18.93 -5.70
N PHE A 135 17.15 -19.67 -6.77
CA PHE A 135 16.67 -19.12 -8.04
C PHE A 135 15.31 -18.42 -7.91
N ARG A 136 14.35 -19.06 -7.23
CA ARG A 136 13.03 -18.46 -6.99
C ARG A 136 13.10 -17.23 -6.09
N TYR A 137 13.89 -17.26 -5.02
CA TYR A 137 14.06 -16.08 -4.16
C TYR A 137 14.73 -14.91 -4.89
N TYR A 138 15.66 -15.18 -5.81
CA TYR A 138 16.20 -14.12 -6.67
C TYR A 138 15.07 -13.42 -7.45
N SER A 139 14.15 -14.21 -8.02
CA SER A 139 12.97 -13.68 -8.73
C SER A 139 12.04 -12.89 -7.80
N VAL A 140 11.78 -13.38 -6.58
CA VAL A 140 10.99 -12.67 -5.55
C VAL A 140 11.58 -11.29 -5.25
N ILE A 141 12.90 -11.22 -5.01
CA ILE A 141 13.60 -9.95 -4.72
C ILE A 141 13.44 -8.97 -5.89
N GLN A 142 13.58 -9.44 -7.12
CA GLN A 142 13.41 -8.58 -8.30
C GLN A 142 11.96 -8.06 -8.43
N LEU A 143 10.96 -8.90 -8.13
CA LEU A 143 9.56 -8.49 -8.15
C LEU A 143 9.26 -7.42 -7.09
N TYR A 144 9.75 -7.60 -5.85
CA TYR A 144 9.58 -6.59 -4.80
C TYR A 144 10.23 -5.25 -5.16
N ARG A 145 11.46 -5.27 -5.69
CA ARG A 145 12.14 -4.05 -6.15
C ARG A 145 11.33 -3.34 -7.23
N ARG A 146 10.83 -4.06 -8.23
CA ARG A 146 10.01 -3.48 -9.30
C ARG A 146 8.69 -2.92 -8.77
N SER A 147 8.06 -3.60 -7.81
CA SER A 147 6.84 -3.11 -7.16
C SER A 147 7.08 -1.78 -6.43
N GLN A 148 8.20 -1.64 -5.73
CA GLN A 148 8.57 -0.38 -5.06
C GLN A 148 8.79 0.75 -6.06
N LEU A 149 9.47 0.48 -7.18
CA LEU A 149 9.69 1.47 -8.23
C LEU A 149 8.37 1.92 -8.87
N GLN A 150 7.42 1.01 -9.08
CA GLN A 150 6.11 1.33 -9.62
C GLN A 150 5.29 2.23 -8.67
N ASP A 151 5.26 1.91 -7.38
CA ASP A 151 4.59 2.73 -6.35
C ASP A 151 5.22 4.13 -6.28
N ASN A 152 6.56 4.21 -6.30
CA ASN A 152 7.27 5.49 -6.30
C ASN A 152 6.96 6.34 -7.55
N ALA A 153 6.95 5.74 -8.73
CA ALA A 153 6.63 6.44 -9.97
C ALA A 153 5.17 6.95 -9.98
N GLN A 154 4.23 6.14 -9.50
CA GLN A 154 2.84 6.55 -9.39
C GLN A 154 2.65 7.69 -8.40
N ARG A 155 3.32 7.64 -7.24
CA ARG A 155 3.32 8.76 -6.27
C ARG A 155 3.91 10.02 -6.86
N GLN A 156 5.03 9.94 -7.58
CA GLN A 156 5.62 11.09 -8.26
C GLN A 156 4.68 11.69 -9.32
N GLY A 157 3.95 10.85 -10.07
CA GLY A 157 2.93 11.29 -11.01
C GLY A 157 1.81 12.08 -10.34
N ILE A 158 1.24 11.56 -9.25
CA ILE A 158 0.19 12.24 -8.48
C ILE A 158 0.69 13.55 -7.89
N VAL A 159 1.91 13.57 -7.33
CA VAL A 159 2.51 14.80 -6.80
C VAL A 159 2.69 15.84 -7.90
N LYS A 160 3.12 15.44 -9.10
CA LYS A 160 3.24 16.36 -10.24
C LYS A 160 1.90 16.93 -10.65
N GLU A 161 0.87 16.10 -10.79
CA GLU A 161 -0.49 16.54 -11.14
C GLU A 161 -1.06 17.49 -10.08
N ALA A 162 -0.88 17.17 -8.79
CA ALA A 162 -1.27 18.06 -7.70
C ALA A 162 -0.54 19.41 -7.78
N VAL A 163 0.77 19.41 -8.07
CA VAL A 163 1.54 20.65 -8.26
C VAL A 163 0.97 21.47 -9.42
N ASP A 164 0.71 20.85 -10.57
CA ASP A 164 0.19 21.54 -11.75
C ASP A 164 -1.20 22.13 -11.48
N LEU A 165 -2.09 21.38 -10.83
CA LEU A 165 -3.42 21.85 -10.43
C LEU A 165 -3.36 23.05 -9.47
N LEU A 166 -2.47 22.99 -8.46
CA LEU A 166 -2.29 24.08 -7.51
C LEU A 166 -1.74 25.34 -8.18
N MET A 167 -0.80 25.19 -9.12
CA MET A 167 -0.28 26.33 -9.88
C MET A 167 -1.36 26.94 -10.78
N HIS A 168 -2.15 26.13 -11.49
CA HIS A 168 -3.27 26.60 -12.28
C HIS A 168 -4.33 27.33 -11.44
N ALA A 169 -4.65 26.80 -10.25
CA ALA A 169 -5.54 27.47 -9.31
C ALA A 169 -4.99 28.83 -8.88
N SER A 170 -3.69 28.92 -8.62
CA SER A 170 -3.04 30.19 -8.28
C SER A 170 -3.05 31.21 -9.41
N ASP A 171 -2.85 30.79 -10.66
CA ASP A 171 -2.90 31.70 -11.81
C ASP A 171 -4.32 32.24 -12.02
N GLY A 172 -5.32 31.40 -11.77
CA GLY A 172 -6.75 31.74 -11.78
C GLY A 172 -7.16 32.69 -10.65
N ALA A 173 -6.35 32.87 -9.59
CA ALA A 173 -6.67 33.77 -8.49
C ALA A 173 -6.93 35.20 -8.97
N ASN A 174 -6.20 35.67 -10.01
CA ASN A 174 -6.37 37.00 -10.59
C ASN A 174 -7.76 37.26 -11.19
N SER A 175 -8.57 36.21 -11.41
CA SER A 175 -9.96 36.33 -11.89
C SER A 175 -10.98 36.51 -10.77
N LEU A 176 -10.57 36.31 -9.52
CA LEU A 176 -11.42 36.50 -8.35
C LEU A 176 -11.58 38.00 -8.07
N ILE A 177 -12.77 38.41 -7.67
CA ILE A 177 -13.09 39.82 -7.40
C ILE A 177 -12.85 40.17 -5.94
N ASP A 178 -13.14 39.24 -5.02
CA ASP A 178 -12.98 39.47 -3.58
C ASP A 178 -11.56 39.10 -3.12
N VAL A 179 -10.96 39.98 -2.33
CA VAL A 179 -9.66 39.77 -1.66
C VAL A 179 -9.77 38.62 -0.64
N SER A 180 -10.96 38.41 -0.06
CA SER A 180 -11.22 37.29 0.85
C SER A 180 -11.12 35.94 0.14
N ASP A 181 -11.56 35.84 -1.10
CA ASP A 181 -11.45 34.61 -1.90
C ASP A 181 -9.98 34.29 -2.22
N HIS A 182 -9.17 35.33 -2.50
CA HIS A 182 -7.72 35.17 -2.69
C HIS A 182 -7.03 34.64 -1.43
N LEU A 183 -7.43 35.15 -0.26
CA LEU A 183 -6.90 34.70 1.03
C LEU A 183 -7.18 33.22 1.26
N VAL A 184 -8.44 32.79 1.11
CA VAL A 184 -8.83 31.38 1.28
C VAL A 184 -8.08 30.48 0.32
N LEU A 185 -8.00 30.88 -0.95
CA LEU A 185 -7.31 30.11 -1.98
C LEU A 185 -5.81 29.95 -1.67
N TYR A 186 -5.10 31.04 -1.36
CA TYR A 186 -3.67 30.97 -1.07
C TYR A 186 -3.35 30.26 0.25
N VAL A 187 -4.23 30.34 1.26
CA VAL A 187 -4.09 29.54 2.49
C VAL A 187 -4.17 28.04 2.16
N GLU A 188 -5.17 27.62 1.37
CA GLU A 188 -5.32 26.22 1.01
C GLU A 188 -4.19 25.73 0.10
N ILE A 189 -3.75 26.54 -0.87
CA ILE A 189 -2.59 26.21 -1.72
C ILE A 189 -1.32 26.05 -0.87
N ALA A 190 -1.08 26.97 0.08
CA ALA A 190 0.06 26.87 0.98
C ALA A 190 0.01 25.59 1.83
N ARG A 191 -1.15 25.28 2.40
CA ARG A 191 -1.37 24.07 3.21
C ARG A 191 -1.13 22.81 2.38
N LEU A 192 -1.69 22.74 1.18
CA LEU A 192 -1.54 21.59 0.28
C LEU A 192 -0.08 21.40 -0.15
N PHE A 193 0.63 22.46 -0.55
CA PHE A 193 2.07 22.38 -0.83
C PHE A 193 2.89 21.90 0.38
N GLY A 194 2.52 22.31 1.60
CA GLY A 194 3.13 21.82 2.83
C GLY A 194 2.90 20.32 3.04
N THR A 195 1.68 19.83 2.82
CA THR A 195 1.37 18.39 2.96
C THR A 195 2.11 17.49 1.98
N ILE A 196 2.42 18.00 0.77
CA ILE A 196 3.22 17.26 -0.23
C ILE A 196 4.73 17.49 -0.09
N GLY A 197 5.18 18.25 0.92
CA GLY A 197 6.60 18.49 1.22
C GLY A 197 7.29 19.57 0.37
N TYR A 198 6.53 20.39 -0.36
CA TYR A 198 7.06 21.49 -1.17
C TYR A 198 7.18 22.78 -0.34
N GLU A 199 8.08 22.76 0.65
CA GLU A 199 8.24 23.80 1.67
C GLU A 199 8.45 25.22 1.09
N HIS A 200 9.24 25.34 0.02
CA HIS A 200 9.48 26.64 -0.61
C HIS A 200 8.21 27.23 -1.26
N LYS A 201 7.38 26.39 -1.89
CA LYS A 201 6.12 26.84 -2.49
C LYS A 201 5.09 27.14 -1.40
N ALA A 202 4.99 26.30 -0.37
CA ALA A 202 4.14 26.55 0.79
C ALA A 202 4.47 27.89 1.48
N ALA A 203 5.76 28.16 1.66
CA ALA A 203 6.22 29.42 2.23
C ALA A 203 5.94 30.62 1.31
N PHE A 204 6.12 30.46 -0.01
CA PHE A 204 5.77 31.51 -0.97
C PHE A 204 4.31 31.94 -0.83
N PHE A 205 3.37 31.00 -0.85
CA PHE A 205 1.94 31.31 -0.74
C PHE A 205 1.54 31.82 0.64
N SER A 206 2.15 31.32 1.73
CA SER A 206 1.91 31.87 3.07
C SER A 206 2.37 33.34 3.19
N ARG A 207 3.43 33.73 2.47
CA ARG A 207 3.84 35.14 2.37
C ARG A 207 2.83 35.98 1.58
N GLN A 208 2.26 35.45 0.50
CA GLN A 208 1.17 36.12 -0.24
C GLN A 208 -0.04 36.35 0.66
N VAL A 209 -0.43 35.36 1.47
CA VAL A 209 -1.51 35.48 2.46
C VAL A 209 -1.22 36.62 3.46
N ALA A 210 0.01 36.68 4.00
CA ALA A 210 0.40 37.75 4.91
C ALA A 210 0.32 39.14 4.25
N GLN A 211 0.73 39.25 2.97
CA GLN A 211 0.62 40.51 2.22
C GLN A 211 -0.84 40.94 2.01
N LEU A 212 -1.74 40.01 1.72
CA LEU A 212 -3.17 40.30 1.59
C LEU A 212 -3.78 40.76 2.92
N TYR A 213 -3.41 40.12 4.05
CA TYR A 213 -3.84 40.61 5.37
C TYR A 213 -3.31 42.01 5.68
N MET A 214 -2.10 42.36 5.25
CA MET A 214 -1.57 43.72 5.39
C MET A 214 -2.35 44.74 4.54
N GLN A 215 -2.80 44.37 3.34
CA GLN A 215 -3.63 45.24 2.50
C GLN A 215 -5.01 45.52 3.10
N GLN A 216 -5.49 44.65 3.99
CA GLN A 216 -6.74 44.79 4.74
C GLN A 216 -6.55 45.47 6.10
N ASP A 217 -5.38 46.06 6.38
CA ASP A 217 -4.98 46.61 7.68
C ASP A 217 -5.08 45.62 8.85
N ASN A 218 -5.15 44.31 8.57
CA ASN A 218 -5.22 43.25 9.58
C ASN A 218 -3.82 42.72 9.93
N VAL A 219 -3.08 43.54 10.66
CA VAL A 219 -1.69 43.28 11.05
C VAL A 219 -1.55 42.03 11.92
N GLN A 220 -2.52 41.75 12.79
CA GLN A 220 -2.47 40.58 13.69
C GLN A 220 -2.58 39.26 12.92
N SER A 221 -3.49 39.18 11.94
CA SER A 221 -3.60 38.01 11.07
C SER A 221 -2.39 37.86 10.15
N ALA A 222 -1.81 38.96 9.65
CA ALA A 222 -0.57 38.93 8.87
C ALA A 222 0.61 38.36 9.68
N ILE A 223 0.78 38.80 10.93
CA ILE A 223 1.81 38.26 11.84
C ILE A 223 1.57 36.77 12.10
N SER A 224 0.33 36.37 12.36
CA SER A 224 -0.03 34.97 12.62
C SER A 224 0.27 34.07 11.42
N ALA A 225 -0.05 34.51 10.21
CA ALA A 225 0.28 33.79 8.97
C ALA A 225 1.81 33.61 8.79
N MET A 226 2.60 34.65 9.10
CA MET A 226 4.08 34.58 9.05
C MET A 226 4.68 33.68 10.14
N GLN A 227 4.06 33.62 11.32
CA GLN A 227 4.48 32.71 12.39
C GLN A 227 4.26 31.24 11.98
N VAL A 228 3.12 30.93 11.35
CA VAL A 228 2.84 29.59 10.81
C VAL A 228 3.92 29.21 9.78
N LEU A 229 4.28 30.12 8.86
CA LEU A 229 5.37 29.90 7.90
C LEU A 229 6.71 29.58 8.58
N THR A 230 7.02 30.23 9.71
CA THR A 230 8.27 30.01 10.44
C THR A 230 8.29 28.65 11.13
N LEU A 231 7.13 28.16 11.58
CA LEU A 231 6.98 26.85 12.22
C LEU A 231 6.99 25.70 11.21
N THR A 232 6.46 25.90 10.01
CA THR A 232 6.33 24.84 8.99
C THR A 232 7.53 24.78 8.05
N ALA A 233 8.07 25.92 7.61
CA ALA A 233 9.16 25.94 6.64
C ALA A 233 10.53 25.82 7.33
N LYS A 234 11.14 24.63 7.25
CA LYS A 234 12.52 24.36 7.72
C LYS A 234 13.56 25.31 7.11
N ALA A 235 13.31 25.81 5.89
CA ALA A 235 14.19 26.74 5.19
C ALA A 235 14.31 28.13 5.84
N TYR A 236 13.35 28.50 6.71
CA TYR A 236 13.33 29.79 7.41
C TYR A 236 13.65 29.66 8.89
N HIS A 237 14.07 28.49 9.36
CA HIS A 237 14.68 28.38 10.68
C HIS A 237 15.99 29.18 10.69
N TYR A 238 15.93 30.42 11.16
CA TYR A 238 17.12 31.13 11.56
C TYR A 238 17.75 30.34 12.73
N PRO A 239 19.01 29.88 12.64
CA PRO A 239 19.66 29.30 13.80
C PRO A 239 19.66 30.38 14.87
N LYS A 240 18.97 30.15 16.00
CA LYS A 240 19.01 31.07 17.14
C LYS A 240 20.49 31.32 17.43
N SER A 241 20.94 32.54 17.19
CA SER A 241 22.31 32.97 17.43
C SER A 241 22.67 32.68 18.89
N GLY A 242 23.41 31.59 19.13
CA GLY A 242 23.71 31.13 20.48
C GLY A 242 24.33 29.74 20.64
N GLN A 243 24.22 28.84 19.65
CA GLN A 243 24.95 27.55 19.71
C GLN A 243 26.09 27.54 18.71
N LYS A 244 27.31 27.72 19.23
CA LYS A 244 28.53 27.31 18.52
C LYS A 244 28.42 25.79 18.26
N PRO A 245 28.73 25.30 17.05
CA PRO A 245 28.95 23.88 16.86
C PRO A 245 30.22 23.50 17.64
N GLY A 246 30.06 22.69 18.69
CA GLY A 246 31.17 22.03 19.36
C GLY A 246 31.81 21.06 18.39
N ALA A 247 33.14 21.14 18.30
CA ALA A 247 34.02 20.17 17.66
C ALA A 247 33.93 18.79 18.32
#